data_AF-W8KLW9-F1
#
_entry.id   AF-W8KLW9-F1
#
_cell.length_a   1.000
_cell.length_b   1.000
_cell.length_c   1.000
_cell.angle_alpha   90.00
_cell.angle_beta   90.00
_cell.angle_gamma   90.00
#
_symmetry.space_group_name_H-M   'P 1'
#
loop_
_entity.id
_entity.type
_entity.pdbx_description
1 polymer ?
#
loop_
_entity_poly.entity_id
_entity_poly.type
_entity_poly.pdbx_seq_one_letter_code
_entity_poly.pdbx_strand_id
1 'polypeptide(L)'
;MNQAEAEIQLKVWKELAVSKQVLMKGATDALGLDPDCSADELKVALDVAIQKGNEADRKIKQTNEQAKEAIDAMEKKVKASEKAQKQAEAARAEAQAKLESGEQDMAAERVAHTKEMKAIKASLVEKEKALKAINKSLADTPENVVKKLKQLKKQKNEESDARKQVEAQLSTLRKDKREADEKLTQLQAVLESSAKLAEQYRELRKVSESLIEQVKASGEEAPELPEMDEQMLEAVEEAAEAAKAS
;
A
#
# COMPACT_ATOMS: atom_id res chain seq x y z
N MET A 1 -133.17 -40.32 -32.01
CA MET A 1 -132.49 -39.27 -31.24
C MET A 1 -133.42 -38.82 -30.14
N ASN A 2 -132.95 -38.87 -28.90
CA ASN A 2 -133.74 -38.50 -27.73
C ASN A 2 -133.71 -36.97 -27.57
N GLN A 3 -134.82 -36.32 -27.18
CA GLN A 3 -134.92 -34.85 -27.11
C GLN A 3 -133.88 -34.23 -26.15
N ALA A 4 -133.53 -34.96 -25.09
CA ALA A 4 -132.46 -34.60 -24.16
C ALA A 4 -131.06 -34.59 -24.82
N GLU A 5 -130.79 -35.47 -25.79
CA GLU A 5 -129.53 -35.47 -26.54
C GLU A 5 -129.41 -34.25 -27.44
N ALA A 6 -130.51 -33.79 -28.05
CA ALA A 6 -130.53 -32.60 -28.91
C ALA A 6 -130.28 -31.31 -28.12
N GLU A 7 -130.82 -31.19 -26.90
CA GLU A 7 -130.56 -30.04 -26.02
C GLU A 7 -129.11 -29.99 -25.51
N ILE A 8 -128.54 -31.15 -25.19
CA ILE A 8 -127.12 -31.26 -24.82
C ILE A 8 -126.23 -30.86 -26.01
N GLN A 9 -126.53 -31.34 -27.22
CA GLN A 9 -125.82 -30.92 -28.43
C GLN A 9 -125.89 -29.41 -28.65
N LEU A 10 -127.07 -28.79 -28.51
CA LEU A 10 -127.21 -27.34 -28.66
C LEU A 10 -126.38 -26.54 -27.64
N LYS A 11 -126.29 -27.00 -26.39
CA LYS A 11 -125.42 -26.37 -25.38
C LYS A 11 -123.95 -26.47 -25.78
N VAL A 12 -123.51 -27.65 -26.23
CA VAL A 12 -122.14 -27.87 -26.72
C VAL A 12 -121.84 -26.96 -27.92
N TRP A 13 -122.75 -26.82 -28.88
CA TRP A 13 -122.58 -25.93 -30.04
C TRP A 13 -122.51 -24.45 -29.63
N LYS A 14 -123.31 -24.02 -28.64
CA LYS A 14 -123.26 -22.65 -28.12
C LYS A 14 -121.95 -22.36 -27.39
N GLU A 15 -121.50 -23.25 -26.52
CA GLU A 15 -120.22 -23.10 -25.82
C GLU A 15 -119.05 -23.10 -26.81
N LEU A 16 -119.08 -23.98 -27.82
CA LEU A 16 -118.09 -24.00 -28.89
C LEU A 16 -118.08 -22.69 -29.70
N ALA A 17 -119.25 -22.15 -30.02
CA ALA A 17 -119.37 -20.89 -30.75
C ALA A 17 -118.83 -19.70 -29.93
N VAL A 18 -119.17 -19.61 -28.64
CA VAL A 18 -118.64 -18.58 -27.73
C VAL A 18 -117.14 -18.71 -27.57
N SER A 19 -116.63 -19.92 -27.35
CA SER A 19 -115.19 -20.19 -27.26
C SER A 19 -114.45 -19.77 -28.53
N LYS A 20 -115.01 -20.11 -29.71
CA LYS A 20 -114.47 -19.68 -31.00
C LYS A 20 -114.47 -18.16 -31.16
N GLN A 21 -115.54 -17.47 -30.75
CA GLN A 21 -115.63 -16.01 -30.84
C GLN A 21 -114.60 -15.32 -29.93
N VAL A 22 -114.43 -15.81 -28.70
CA VAL A 22 -113.41 -15.33 -27.77
C VAL A 22 -112.01 -15.56 -28.33
N LEU A 23 -111.75 -16.73 -28.92
CA LEU A 23 -110.45 -17.05 -29.54
C LEU A 23 -110.16 -16.14 -30.74
N MET A 24 -111.12 -15.96 -31.65
CA MET A 24 -110.98 -15.09 -32.81
C MET A 24 -110.70 -13.66 -32.37
N LYS A 25 -111.50 -13.12 -31.44
CA LYS A 25 -111.30 -11.75 -30.92
C LYS A 25 -109.93 -11.58 -30.25
N GLY A 26 -109.51 -12.54 -29.42
CA GLY A 26 -108.20 -12.48 -28.77
C GLY A 26 -107.04 -12.56 -29.77
N ALA A 27 -107.15 -13.36 -30.83
CA ALA A 27 -106.14 -13.44 -31.89
C ALA A 27 -106.09 -12.15 -32.72
N THR A 28 -107.25 -11.59 -33.08
CA THR A 28 -107.38 -10.31 -33.78
C THR A 28 -106.78 -9.17 -32.96
N ASP A 29 -107.11 -9.07 -31.67
CA ASP A 29 -106.57 -8.05 -30.76
C ASP A 29 -105.04 -8.20 -30.59
N ALA A 30 -104.52 -9.43 -30.45
CA ALA A 30 -103.10 -9.69 -30.29
C ALA A 30 -102.27 -9.39 -31.55
N LEU A 31 -102.87 -9.59 -32.74
CA LEU A 31 -102.26 -9.28 -34.03
C LEU A 31 -102.52 -7.83 -34.48
N GLY A 32 -103.33 -7.08 -33.75
CA GLY A 32 -103.70 -5.70 -34.09
C GLY A 32 -104.54 -5.57 -35.36
N LEU A 33 -105.36 -6.59 -35.66
CA LEU A 33 -106.26 -6.63 -36.82
C LEU A 33 -107.61 -5.99 -36.51
N ASP A 34 -108.37 -5.66 -37.55
CA ASP A 34 -109.73 -5.13 -37.41
C ASP A 34 -110.67 -6.16 -36.75
N PRO A 35 -111.52 -5.79 -35.78
CA PRO A 35 -112.52 -6.68 -35.16
C PRO A 35 -113.44 -7.43 -36.15
N ASP A 36 -113.70 -6.87 -37.33
CA ASP A 36 -114.53 -7.46 -38.38
C ASP A 36 -113.70 -8.18 -39.47
N CYS A 37 -112.41 -8.47 -39.21
CA CYS A 37 -111.54 -9.14 -40.17
C CYS A 37 -112.09 -10.51 -40.61
N SER A 38 -111.87 -10.85 -41.88
CA SER A 38 -112.26 -12.15 -42.41
C SER A 38 -111.40 -13.27 -41.81
N ALA A 39 -111.95 -14.49 -41.80
CA ALA A 39 -111.20 -15.66 -41.33
C ALA A 39 -109.92 -15.93 -42.14
N ASP A 40 -109.86 -15.51 -43.40
CA ASP A 40 -108.69 -15.68 -44.26
C ASP A 40 -107.61 -14.61 -43.98
N GLU A 41 -108.02 -13.35 -43.71
CA GLU A 41 -107.08 -12.31 -43.25
C GLU A 41 -106.44 -12.67 -41.91
N LEU A 42 -107.23 -13.21 -40.97
CA LEU A 42 -106.70 -13.66 -39.68
C LEU A 42 -105.70 -14.81 -39.85
N LYS A 43 -105.98 -15.78 -40.73
CA LYS A 43 -105.04 -16.87 -41.02
C LYS A 43 -103.74 -16.37 -41.63
N VAL A 44 -103.81 -15.49 -42.64
CA VAL A 44 -102.62 -14.93 -43.28
C VAL A 44 -101.77 -14.15 -42.28
N ALA A 45 -102.40 -13.33 -41.43
CA ALA A 45 -101.69 -12.58 -40.39
C ALA A 45 -101.05 -13.51 -39.35
N LEU A 46 -101.74 -14.58 -38.95
CA LEU A 46 -101.20 -15.58 -38.04
C LEU A 46 -100.02 -16.33 -38.66
N ASP A 47 -100.10 -16.73 -39.94
CA ASP A 47 -99.01 -17.38 -40.66
C ASP A 47 -97.78 -16.47 -40.77
N VAL A 48 -97.98 -15.18 -41.09
CA VAL A 48 -96.90 -14.17 -41.12
C VAL A 48 -96.29 -13.98 -39.73
N ALA A 49 -97.09 -13.92 -38.67
CA ALA A 49 -96.59 -13.80 -37.30
C ALA A 49 -95.78 -15.03 -36.88
N ILE A 50 -96.24 -16.23 -37.21
CA ILE A 50 -95.52 -17.49 -36.97
C ILE A 50 -94.20 -17.52 -37.74
N GLN A 51 -94.20 -17.12 -39.02
CA GLN A 51 -92.97 -17.03 -39.82
C GLN A 51 -91.97 -16.05 -39.22
N LYS A 52 -92.41 -14.84 -38.86
CA LYS A 52 -91.56 -13.84 -38.19
C LYS A 52 -91.02 -14.34 -36.85
N GLY A 53 -91.83 -15.03 -36.05
CA GLY A 53 -91.40 -15.66 -34.80
C GLY A 53 -90.30 -16.70 -35.05
N ASN A 54 -90.50 -17.59 -36.02
CA ASN A 54 -89.50 -18.59 -36.40
C ASN A 54 -88.19 -17.97 -36.92
N GLU A 55 -88.27 -16.90 -37.71
CA GLU A 55 -87.10 -16.16 -38.20
C GLU A 55 -86.36 -15.44 -37.06
N ALA A 56 -87.10 -14.80 -36.14
CA ALA A 56 -86.53 -14.16 -34.97
C ALA A 56 -85.83 -15.18 -34.06
N ASP A 57 -86.44 -16.34 -33.81
CA ASP A 57 -85.85 -17.42 -33.03
C ASP A 57 -84.57 -17.96 -33.67
N ARG A 58 -84.56 -18.14 -34.99
CA ARG A 58 -83.36 -18.53 -35.74
C ARG A 58 -82.26 -17.49 -35.61
N LYS A 59 -82.61 -16.19 -35.75
CA LYS A 59 -81.65 -15.09 -35.64
C LYS A 59 -81.10 -14.96 -34.22
N ILE A 60 -81.93 -15.12 -33.19
CA ILE A 60 -81.51 -15.11 -31.78
C ILE A 60 -80.54 -16.27 -31.52
N LYS A 61 -80.87 -17.49 -31.97
CA LYS A 61 -79.96 -18.64 -31.83
C LYS A 61 -78.62 -18.39 -32.51
N GLN A 62 -78.63 -17.95 -33.76
CA GLN A 62 -77.40 -17.65 -34.50
C GLN A 62 -76.57 -16.54 -33.82
N THR A 63 -77.22 -15.48 -33.35
CA THR A 63 -76.55 -14.37 -32.66
C THR A 63 -75.95 -14.82 -31.33
N ASN A 64 -76.66 -15.65 -30.57
CA ASN A 64 -76.17 -16.21 -29.31
C ASN A 64 -74.98 -17.14 -29.52
N GLU A 65 -75.00 -17.97 -30.56
CA GLU A 65 -73.87 -18.83 -30.93
C GLU A 65 -72.65 -17.99 -31.32
N GLN A 66 -72.82 -16.99 -32.20
CA GLN A 66 -71.75 -16.07 -32.58
C GLN A 66 -71.19 -15.27 -31.39
N ALA A 67 -72.06 -14.80 -30.50
CA ALA A 67 -71.64 -14.09 -29.29
C ALA A 67 -70.84 -15.01 -28.36
N LYS A 68 -71.26 -16.27 -28.20
CA LYS A 68 -70.54 -17.26 -27.40
C LYS A 68 -69.16 -17.55 -27.98
N GLU A 69 -69.05 -17.76 -29.29
CA GLU A 69 -67.76 -17.95 -29.96
C GLU A 69 -66.84 -16.73 -29.81
N ALA A 70 -67.39 -15.52 -29.91
CA ALA A 70 -66.63 -14.28 -29.73
C ALA A 70 -66.13 -14.11 -28.29
N ILE A 71 -66.95 -14.45 -27.29
CA ILE A 71 -66.56 -14.43 -25.87
C ILE A 71 -65.46 -15.44 -25.63
N ASP A 72 -65.62 -16.69 -26.09
CA ASP A 72 -64.60 -17.74 -25.92
C ASP A 72 -63.27 -17.34 -26.58
N ALA A 73 -63.33 -16.70 -27.75
CA ALA A 73 -62.15 -16.19 -28.45
C ALA A 73 -61.48 -15.04 -27.68
N MET A 74 -62.26 -14.11 -27.12
CA MET A 74 -61.74 -13.01 -26.30
C MET A 74 -61.14 -13.51 -25.00
N GLU A 75 -61.78 -14.44 -24.28
CA GLU A 75 -61.23 -15.02 -23.06
C GLU A 75 -59.89 -15.72 -23.30
N LYS A 76 -59.77 -16.47 -24.40
CA LYS A 76 -58.50 -17.10 -24.80
C LYS A 76 -57.43 -16.05 -25.07
N LYS A 77 -57.76 -14.96 -25.77
CA LYS A 77 -56.82 -13.86 -26.05
C LYS A 77 -56.40 -13.14 -24.77
N VAL A 78 -57.31 -12.86 -23.86
CA VAL A 78 -57.01 -12.21 -22.57
C VAL A 78 -56.07 -13.09 -21.75
N LYS A 79 -56.36 -14.38 -21.59
CA LYS A 79 -55.48 -15.32 -20.87
C LYS A 79 -54.09 -15.41 -21.49
N ALA A 80 -54.00 -15.45 -22.82
CA ALA A 80 -52.72 -15.44 -23.52
C ALA A 80 -51.95 -14.13 -23.30
N SER A 81 -52.64 -12.99 -23.36
CA SER A 81 -52.07 -11.66 -23.14
C SER A 81 -51.57 -11.50 -21.70
N GLU A 82 -52.35 -11.91 -20.69
CA GLU A 82 -51.94 -11.86 -19.29
C GLU A 82 -50.71 -12.73 -19.02
N LYS A 83 -50.65 -13.93 -19.63
CA LYS A 83 -49.48 -14.79 -19.52
C LYS A 83 -48.25 -14.15 -20.15
N ALA A 84 -48.40 -13.56 -21.35
CA ALA A 84 -47.32 -12.86 -22.03
C ALA A 84 -46.86 -11.63 -21.23
N GLN A 85 -47.78 -10.87 -20.66
CA GLN A 85 -47.48 -9.72 -19.81
C GLN A 85 -46.68 -10.13 -18.57
N LYS A 86 -47.11 -11.16 -17.85
CA LYS A 86 -46.37 -11.68 -16.68
C LYS A 86 -44.96 -12.13 -17.05
N GLN A 87 -44.77 -12.78 -18.19
CA GLN A 87 -43.46 -13.19 -18.67
C GLN A 87 -42.58 -11.99 -19.04
N ALA A 88 -43.16 -10.98 -19.71
CA ALA A 88 -42.44 -9.75 -20.06
C ALA A 88 -42.04 -8.94 -18.82
N GLU A 89 -42.92 -8.84 -17.83
CA GLU A 89 -42.63 -8.18 -16.54
C GLU A 89 -41.52 -8.90 -15.78
N ALA A 90 -41.55 -10.24 -15.73
CA ALA A 90 -40.49 -11.04 -15.11
C ALA A 90 -39.14 -10.85 -15.83
N ALA A 91 -39.12 -10.91 -17.16
CA ALA A 91 -37.91 -10.69 -17.94
C ALA A 91 -37.36 -9.26 -17.76
N ARG A 92 -38.24 -8.25 -17.68
CA ARG A 92 -37.86 -6.87 -17.40
C ARG A 92 -37.25 -6.72 -16.01
N ALA A 93 -37.85 -7.33 -14.99
CA ALA A 93 -37.33 -7.29 -13.63
C ALA A 93 -35.94 -7.95 -13.53
N GLU A 94 -35.76 -9.11 -14.19
CA GLU A 94 -34.46 -9.79 -14.23
C GLU A 94 -33.40 -8.97 -14.98
N ALA A 95 -33.76 -8.38 -16.13
CA ALA A 95 -32.86 -7.52 -16.89
C ALA A 95 -32.45 -6.28 -16.08
N GLN A 96 -33.39 -5.68 -15.35
CA GLN A 96 -33.12 -4.54 -14.49
C GLN A 96 -32.18 -4.90 -13.33
N ALA A 97 -32.43 -6.04 -12.66
CA ALA A 97 -31.54 -6.52 -11.59
C ALA A 97 -30.12 -6.81 -12.11
N LYS A 98 -29.98 -7.37 -13.31
CA LYS A 98 -28.67 -7.59 -13.96
C LYS A 98 -27.96 -6.29 -14.30
N LEU A 99 -28.68 -5.28 -14.79
CA LEU A 99 -28.12 -3.96 -15.07
C LEU A 99 -27.64 -3.28 -13.79
N GLU A 100 -28.47 -3.28 -12.74
CA GLU A 100 -28.10 -2.69 -11.45
C GLU A 100 -26.89 -3.38 -10.82
N SER A 101 -26.83 -4.72 -10.85
CA SER A 101 -25.66 -5.49 -10.38
C SER A 101 -24.41 -5.16 -11.22
N GLY A 102 -24.54 -5.16 -12.55
CA GLY A 102 -23.42 -4.86 -13.45
C GLY A 102 -22.89 -3.44 -13.28
N GLU A 103 -23.76 -2.46 -13.04
CA GLU A 103 -23.36 -1.08 -12.74
C GLU A 103 -22.60 -0.97 -11.42
N GLN A 104 -23.04 -1.70 -10.38
CA GLN A 104 -22.34 -1.77 -9.10
C GLN A 104 -20.96 -2.42 -9.24
N ASP A 105 -20.88 -3.54 -9.96
CA ASP A 105 -19.62 -4.24 -10.23
C ASP A 105 -18.65 -3.34 -11.01
N MET A 106 -19.12 -2.69 -12.08
CA MET A 106 -18.33 -1.73 -12.85
C MET A 106 -17.86 -0.54 -12.01
N ALA A 107 -18.69 -0.03 -11.10
CA ALA A 107 -18.29 1.05 -10.20
C ALA A 107 -17.21 0.58 -9.21
N ALA A 108 -17.36 -0.63 -8.65
CA ALA A 108 -16.38 -1.24 -7.76
C ALA A 108 -15.03 -1.48 -8.48
N GLU A 109 -15.07 -2.03 -9.70
CA GLU A 109 -13.90 -2.25 -10.53
C GLU A 109 -13.18 -0.94 -10.88
N ARG A 110 -13.92 0.12 -11.24
CA ARG A 110 -13.32 1.45 -11.50
C ARG A 110 -12.60 2.00 -10.28
N VAL A 111 -13.18 1.84 -9.09
CA VAL A 111 -12.54 2.27 -7.83
C VAL A 111 -11.30 1.42 -7.53
N ALA A 112 -11.39 0.10 -7.69
CA ALA A 112 -10.26 -0.82 -7.51
C ALA A 112 -9.11 -0.49 -8.47
N HIS A 113 -9.40 -0.39 -9.77
CA HIS A 113 -8.44 -0.02 -10.81
C HIS A 113 -7.79 1.35 -10.54
N THR A 114 -8.57 2.34 -10.08
CA THR A 114 -8.02 3.66 -9.73
C THR A 114 -7.06 3.57 -8.54
N LYS A 115 -7.37 2.74 -7.52
CA LYS A 115 -6.49 2.51 -6.37
C LYS A 115 -5.21 1.80 -6.79
N GLU A 116 -5.33 0.75 -7.59
CA GLU A 116 -4.18 0.01 -8.14
C GLU A 116 -3.29 0.92 -8.98
N MET A 117 -3.87 1.75 -9.86
CA MET A 117 -3.10 2.67 -10.67
C MET A 117 -2.38 3.73 -9.84
N LYS A 118 -2.98 4.20 -8.74
CA LYS A 118 -2.31 5.08 -7.77
C LYS A 118 -1.16 4.37 -7.07
N ALA A 119 -1.34 3.11 -6.66
CA ALA A 119 -0.30 2.30 -6.02
C ALA A 119 0.88 2.04 -6.99
N ILE A 120 0.60 1.71 -8.25
CA ILE A 120 1.62 1.53 -9.29
C ILE A 120 2.40 2.83 -9.52
N LYS A 121 1.71 3.97 -9.62
CA LYS A 121 2.37 5.29 -9.74
C LYS A 121 3.26 5.60 -8.53
N ALA A 122 2.78 5.31 -7.31
CA ALA A 122 3.58 5.51 -6.11
C ALA A 122 4.84 4.62 -6.12
N SER A 123 4.70 3.34 -6.46
CA SER A 123 5.82 2.41 -6.59
C SER A 123 6.82 2.84 -7.67
N LEU A 124 6.35 3.39 -8.80
CA LEU A 124 7.22 3.93 -9.84
C LEU A 124 8.03 5.13 -9.34
N VAL A 125 7.40 6.06 -8.62
CA VAL A 125 8.10 7.21 -8.03
C VAL A 125 9.13 6.75 -7.00
N GLU A 126 8.82 5.77 -6.16
CA GLU A 126 9.79 5.20 -5.22
C GLU A 126 10.95 4.52 -5.94
N LYS A 127 10.68 3.72 -6.97
CA LYS A 127 11.72 3.09 -7.80
C LYS A 127 12.58 4.13 -8.51
N GLU A 128 12.01 5.21 -9.01
CA GLU A 128 12.77 6.29 -9.64
C GLU A 128 13.66 7.03 -8.63
N LYS A 129 13.15 7.29 -7.41
CA LYS A 129 13.96 7.84 -6.31
C LYS A 129 15.09 6.88 -5.92
N ALA A 130 14.79 5.59 -5.80
CA ALA A 130 15.78 4.56 -5.50
C ALA A 130 16.83 4.48 -6.60
N LEU A 131 16.43 4.50 -7.88
CA LEU A 131 17.36 4.55 -9.00
C LEU A 131 18.22 5.81 -8.97
N LYS A 132 17.66 6.99 -8.67
CA LYS A 132 18.46 8.22 -8.50
C LYS A 132 19.44 8.12 -7.33
N ALA A 133 19.02 7.51 -6.21
CA ALA A 133 19.89 7.30 -5.05
C ALA A 133 21.01 6.30 -5.37
N ILE A 134 20.69 5.19 -6.05
CA ILE A 134 21.65 4.21 -6.55
C ILE A 134 22.58 4.87 -7.55
N ASN A 135 22.08 5.65 -8.49
CA ASN A 135 22.91 6.32 -9.48
C ASN A 135 23.79 7.39 -8.82
N LYS A 136 23.32 8.06 -7.76
CA LYS A 136 24.13 8.99 -6.97
C LYS A 136 25.19 8.28 -6.12
N SER A 137 24.89 7.09 -5.58
CA SER A 137 25.85 6.31 -4.78
C SER A 137 26.87 5.57 -5.65
N LEU A 138 26.44 5.06 -6.81
CA LEU A 138 27.31 4.51 -7.84
C LEU A 138 28.09 5.62 -8.56
N ALA A 139 27.55 6.84 -8.63
CA ALA A 139 28.28 8.05 -8.97
C ALA A 139 29.11 8.59 -7.80
N ASP A 140 29.86 7.72 -7.12
CA ASP A 140 31.27 8.04 -6.96
C ASP A 140 31.82 8.20 -8.39
N THR A 141 31.67 9.41 -8.93
CA THR A 141 32.08 9.73 -10.29
C THR A 141 33.53 9.31 -10.51
N PRO A 142 33.96 9.03 -11.75
CA PRO A 142 35.38 8.86 -12.06
C PRO A 142 36.23 9.98 -11.42
N GLU A 143 35.69 11.19 -11.30
CA GLU A 143 36.25 12.29 -10.53
C GLU A 143 36.39 12.04 -9.03
N ASN A 144 35.39 11.51 -8.33
CA ASN A 144 35.49 11.16 -6.91
C ASN A 144 36.48 10.02 -6.67
N VAL A 145 36.47 9.01 -7.54
CA VAL A 145 37.47 7.92 -7.49
C VAL A 145 38.88 8.48 -7.73
N VAL A 146 39.06 9.35 -8.71
CA VAL A 146 40.33 10.02 -8.99
C VAL A 146 40.75 10.94 -7.84
N LYS A 147 39.82 11.67 -7.20
CA LYS A 147 40.10 12.48 -6.00
C LYS A 147 40.56 11.61 -4.84
N LYS A 148 39.85 10.52 -4.54
CA LYS A 148 40.24 9.53 -3.50
C LYS A 148 41.61 8.92 -3.81
N LEU A 149 41.87 8.53 -5.06
CA LEU A 149 43.18 8.00 -5.50
C LEU A 149 44.30 9.05 -5.37
N LYS A 150 44.04 10.31 -5.73
CA LYS A 150 45.01 11.41 -5.54
C LYS A 150 45.29 11.64 -4.05
N GLN A 151 44.27 11.61 -3.21
CA GLN A 151 44.41 11.78 -1.77
C GLN A 151 45.21 10.62 -1.15
N LEU A 152 44.90 9.37 -1.51
CA LEU A 152 45.67 8.20 -1.09
C LEU A 152 47.13 8.27 -1.55
N LYS A 153 47.37 8.71 -2.79
CA LYS A 153 48.73 8.90 -3.31
C LYS A 153 49.49 9.99 -2.55
N LYS A 154 48.82 11.09 -2.21
CA LYS A 154 49.39 12.16 -1.39
C LYS A 154 49.75 11.65 0.01
N GLN A 155 48.81 10.98 0.68
CA GLN A 155 49.04 10.39 2.01
C GLN A 155 50.19 9.39 2.01
N LYS A 156 50.29 8.54 0.98
CA LYS A 156 51.41 7.58 0.84
C LYS A 156 52.76 8.29 0.73
N ASN A 157 52.84 9.39 -0.02
CA ASN A 157 54.07 10.16 -0.16
C ASN A 157 54.44 10.86 1.16
N GLU A 158 53.46 11.50 1.81
CA GLU A 158 53.63 12.15 3.11
C GLU A 158 54.10 11.15 4.18
N GLU A 159 53.53 9.95 4.21
CA GLU A 159 53.97 8.87 5.11
C GLU A 159 55.40 8.40 4.78
N SER A 160 55.74 8.25 3.50
CA SER A 160 57.09 7.88 3.09
C SER A 160 58.12 8.94 3.49
N ASP A 161 57.79 10.22 3.37
CA ASP A 161 58.69 11.31 3.72
C ASP A 161 58.84 11.43 5.23
N ALA A 162 57.74 11.26 5.98
CA ALA A 162 57.78 11.17 7.45
C ALA A 162 58.66 10.00 7.92
N ARG A 163 58.53 8.81 7.30
CA ARG A 163 59.39 7.66 7.61
C ARG A 163 60.88 7.98 7.38
N LYS A 164 61.23 8.61 6.25
CA LYS A 164 62.62 9.02 5.98
C LYS A 164 63.13 10.05 6.98
N GLN A 165 62.31 11.02 7.37
CA GLN A 165 62.69 12.01 8.38
C GLN A 165 62.95 11.35 9.74
N VAL A 166 62.09 10.41 10.15
CA VAL A 166 62.28 9.64 11.38
C VAL A 166 63.55 8.78 11.31
N GLU A 167 63.81 8.11 10.19
CA GLU A 167 65.04 7.34 9.99
C GLU A 167 66.30 8.22 10.05
N ALA A 168 66.27 9.41 9.43
CA ALA A 168 67.36 10.37 9.49
C ALA A 168 67.60 10.86 10.93
N GLN A 169 66.54 11.23 11.65
CA GLN A 169 66.63 11.62 13.05
C GLN A 169 67.18 10.50 13.93
N LEU A 170 66.74 9.26 13.74
CA LEU A 170 67.27 8.10 14.46
C LEU A 170 68.76 7.86 14.16
N SER A 171 69.19 8.06 12.91
CA SER A 171 70.60 7.95 12.55
C SER A 171 71.44 9.02 13.25
N THR A 172 70.97 10.27 13.28
CA THR A 172 71.65 11.35 14.00
C THR A 172 71.70 11.09 15.49
N LEU A 173 70.57 10.72 16.12
CA LEU A 173 70.54 10.37 17.55
C LEU A 173 71.49 9.22 17.91
N ARG A 174 71.64 8.22 17.04
CA ARG A 174 72.63 7.15 17.25
C ARG A 174 74.06 7.66 17.18
N LYS A 175 74.36 8.60 16.29
CA LYS A 175 75.67 9.22 16.19
C LYS A 175 75.95 10.09 17.42
N ASP A 176 75.03 10.97 17.78
CA ASP A 176 75.15 11.85 18.94
C ASP A 176 75.28 11.04 20.24
N LYS A 177 74.52 9.94 20.37
CA LYS A 177 74.68 9.01 21.49
C LYS A 177 76.09 8.44 21.56
N ARG A 178 76.66 7.96 20.44
CA ARG A 178 78.04 7.45 20.41
C ARG A 178 79.04 8.51 20.80
N GLU A 179 78.90 9.73 20.26
CA GLU A 179 79.78 10.85 20.60
C GLU A 179 79.66 11.24 22.09
N ALA A 180 78.45 11.19 22.66
CA ALA A 180 78.23 11.45 24.08
C ALA A 180 78.84 10.34 24.96
N ASP A 181 78.65 9.07 24.61
CA ASP A 181 79.25 7.92 25.30
C ASP A 181 80.78 8.01 25.24
N GLU A 182 81.37 8.35 24.08
CA GLU A 182 82.81 8.58 23.93
C GLU A 182 83.32 9.73 24.82
N LYS A 183 82.62 10.88 24.85
CA LYS A 183 82.99 12.00 25.73
C LYS A 183 82.87 11.62 27.21
N LEU A 184 81.85 10.86 27.58
CA LEU A 184 81.66 10.41 28.95
C LEU A 184 82.83 9.53 29.40
N THR A 185 83.25 8.58 28.58
CA THR A 185 84.43 7.74 28.89
C THR A 185 85.73 8.55 28.99
N GLN A 186 85.92 9.56 28.12
CA GLN A 186 87.05 10.47 28.22
C GLN A 186 87.03 11.30 29.51
N LEU A 187 85.88 11.86 29.89
CA LEU A 187 85.72 12.63 31.12
C LEU A 187 85.95 11.76 32.36
N GLN A 188 85.46 10.51 32.37
CA GLN A 188 85.75 9.56 33.44
C GLN A 188 87.26 9.30 33.58
N ALA A 189 87.98 9.08 32.48
CA ALA A 189 89.43 8.87 32.51
C ALA A 189 90.19 10.11 33.03
N VAL A 190 89.76 11.31 32.62
CA VAL A 190 90.32 12.58 33.15
C VAL A 190 90.06 12.68 34.64
N LEU A 191 88.83 12.41 35.09
CA LEU A 191 88.43 12.49 36.49
C LEU A 191 89.24 11.53 37.38
N GLU A 192 89.47 10.31 36.92
CA GLU A 192 90.34 9.34 37.61
C GLU A 192 91.79 9.84 37.69
N SER A 193 92.31 10.45 36.62
CA SER A 193 93.66 11.03 36.63
C SER A 193 93.75 12.24 37.56
N SER A 194 92.71 13.06 37.65
CA SER A 194 92.67 14.21 38.57
C SER A 194 92.56 13.78 40.03
N ALA A 195 91.84 12.70 40.34
CA ALA A 195 91.81 12.14 41.69
C ALA A 195 93.20 11.61 42.10
N LYS A 196 93.88 10.86 41.22
CA LYS A 196 95.27 10.43 41.47
C LYS A 196 96.22 11.61 41.66
N LEU A 197 96.03 12.69 40.89
CA LEU A 197 96.83 13.90 41.04
C LEU A 197 96.55 14.62 42.38
N ALA A 198 95.29 14.64 42.84
CA ALA A 198 94.91 15.17 44.14
C ALA A 198 95.58 14.39 45.29
N GLU A 199 95.54 13.05 45.23
CA GLU A 199 96.25 12.17 46.17
C GLU A 199 97.77 12.47 46.18
N GLN A 200 98.40 12.50 45.01
CA GLN A 200 99.83 12.82 44.87
C GLN A 200 100.18 14.21 45.41
N TYR A 201 99.30 15.20 45.22
CA TYR A 201 99.49 16.55 45.75
C TYR A 201 99.44 16.56 47.28
N ARG A 202 98.52 15.81 47.90
CA ARG A 202 98.47 15.65 49.36
C ARG A 202 99.69 14.90 49.91
N GLU A 203 100.16 13.87 49.22
CA GLU A 203 101.40 13.16 49.61
C GLU A 203 102.63 14.07 49.53
N LEU A 204 102.77 14.82 48.43
CA LEU A 204 103.86 15.78 48.24
C LEU A 204 103.83 16.87 49.32
N ARG A 205 102.63 17.32 49.72
CA ARG A 205 102.45 18.28 50.80
C ARG A 205 102.96 17.73 52.13
N LYS A 206 102.58 16.51 52.50
CA LYS A 206 103.08 15.83 53.72
C LYS A 206 104.60 15.70 53.72
N VAL A 207 105.19 15.32 52.57
CA VAL A 207 106.65 15.24 52.44
C VAL A 207 107.28 16.62 52.61
N SER A 208 106.70 17.65 51.99
CA SER A 208 107.18 19.03 52.08
C SER A 208 107.10 19.58 53.51
N GLU A 209 106.01 19.28 54.24
CA GLU A 209 105.86 19.60 55.67
C GLU A 209 106.92 18.90 56.52
N SER A 210 107.17 17.61 56.27
CA SER A 210 108.23 16.86 56.97
C SER A 210 109.63 17.41 56.71
N LEU A 211 109.90 17.87 55.48
CA LEU A 211 111.17 18.51 55.12
C LEU A 211 111.32 19.88 55.79
N ILE A 212 110.24 20.67 55.83
CA ILE A 212 110.23 21.96 56.54
C ILE A 212 110.44 21.77 58.04
N GLU A 213 109.83 20.75 58.66
CA GLU A 213 110.11 20.41 60.06
C GLU A 213 111.58 20.02 60.28
N GLN A 214 112.18 19.24 59.38
CA GLN A 214 113.60 18.91 59.44
C GLN A 214 114.51 20.15 59.29
N VAL A 215 114.19 21.06 58.37
CA VAL A 215 114.94 22.31 58.16
C VAL A 215 114.84 23.24 59.37
N LYS A 216 113.63 23.37 59.93
CA LYS A 216 113.39 24.12 61.17
C LYS A 216 114.14 23.49 62.35
N ALA A 217 114.23 22.16 62.43
CA ALA A 217 115.00 21.46 63.46
C ALA A 217 116.52 21.64 63.33
N SER A 218 117.03 21.92 62.12
CA SER A 218 118.45 22.25 61.87
C SER A 218 118.81 23.73 62.08
N GLY A 219 117.85 24.59 62.47
CA GLY A 219 118.10 25.99 62.83
C GLY A 219 118.15 26.97 61.66
N GLU A 220 117.71 26.58 60.45
CA GLU A 220 117.56 27.45 59.28
C GLU A 220 116.10 27.88 59.08
N GLU A 221 115.89 29.09 58.53
CA GLU A 221 114.56 29.60 58.15
C GLU A 221 114.02 28.84 56.94
N ALA A 222 112.84 28.22 57.10
CA ALA A 222 112.15 27.52 56.02
C ALA A 222 111.02 28.38 55.42
N PRO A 223 110.83 28.38 54.08
CA PRO A 223 109.75 29.11 53.43
C PRO A 223 108.37 28.55 53.81
N GLU A 224 107.37 29.43 53.98
CA GLU A 224 105.99 29.02 54.23
C GLU A 224 105.37 28.37 52.99
N LEU A 225 104.69 27.23 53.19
CA LEU A 225 103.97 26.57 52.13
C LEU A 225 102.65 27.30 51.83
N PRO A 226 102.27 27.46 50.54
CA PRO A 226 100.97 28.03 50.17
C PRO A 226 99.79 27.31 50.84
N GLU A 227 98.68 28.00 51.10
CA GLU A 227 97.48 27.36 51.66
C GLU A 227 96.96 26.25 50.73
N MET A 228 96.62 25.09 51.30
CA MET A 228 96.04 23.98 50.57
C MET A 228 94.52 24.18 50.50
N ASP A 229 93.97 24.27 49.30
CA ASP A 229 92.52 24.30 49.09
C ASP A 229 91.95 22.88 49.24
N GLU A 230 91.72 22.51 50.49
CA GLU A 230 91.29 21.18 50.90
C GLU A 230 89.88 20.86 50.39
N GLN A 231 89.02 21.89 50.26
CA GLN A 231 87.66 21.77 49.72
C GLN A 231 87.67 21.39 48.24
N MET A 232 88.56 22.00 47.45
CA MET A 232 88.71 21.64 46.04
C MET A 232 89.22 20.22 45.84
N LEU A 233 90.19 19.77 46.63
CA LEU A 233 90.76 18.42 46.52
C LEU A 233 89.76 17.34 46.96
N GLU A 234 89.03 17.59 48.04
CA GLU A 234 87.96 16.69 48.50
C GLU A 234 86.82 16.61 47.47
N ALA A 235 86.40 17.75 46.89
CA ALA A 235 85.37 17.77 45.84
C ALA A 235 85.77 16.99 44.57
N VAL A 236 87.05 16.99 44.18
CA VAL A 236 87.54 16.22 43.01
C VAL A 236 87.53 14.72 43.29
N GLU A 237 87.87 14.30 44.51
CA GLU A 237 87.86 12.90 44.91
C GLU A 237 86.44 12.37 45.11
N GLU A 238 85.57 13.12 45.77
CA GLU A 238 84.15 12.77 45.91
C GLU A 238 83.47 12.68 44.54
N ALA A 239 83.77 13.60 43.61
CA ALA A 239 83.26 13.53 42.24
C ALA A 239 83.76 12.27 41.52
N ALA A 240 85.02 11.89 41.72
CA ALA A 240 85.60 10.67 41.15
C ALA A 240 85.02 9.39 41.74
N GLU A 241 84.72 9.35 43.04
CA GLU A 241 84.03 8.22 43.68
C GLU A 241 82.58 8.11 43.23
N ALA A 242 81.85 9.23 43.16
CA ALA A 242 80.48 9.26 42.66
C ALA A 242 80.38 8.77 41.21
N ALA A 243 81.34 9.14 40.36
CA ALA A 243 81.39 8.71 38.96
C ALA A 243 81.73 7.21 38.77
N LYS A 244 82.32 6.55 39.78
CA LYS A 244 82.55 5.09 39.79
C LYS A 244 81.31 4.31 40.26
N ALA A 245 80.40 4.96 40.97
CA ALA A 245 79.18 4.35 41.53
C ALA A 245 77.97 4.40 40.56
N SER A 246 78.04 5.20 39.50
CA SER A 246 77.03 5.37 38.45
C SER A 246 77.33 4.52 37.21
#